data_AF-A0AAJ7BZJ8-F1
#
_entry.id   AF-A0AAJ7BZJ8-F1
#
_cell.length_a   1.000
_cell.length_b   1.000
_cell.length_c   1.000
_cell.angle_alpha   90.00
_cell.angle_beta   90.00
_cell.angle_gamma   90.00
#
_symmetry.space_group_name_H-M   'P 1'
#
loop_
_entity.id
_entity.type
_entity.pdbx_description
1 polymer ?
#
loop_
_entity_poly.entity_id
_entity_poly.type
_entity_poly.pdbx_seq_one_letter_code
_entity_poly.pdbx_strand_id
1 'polypeptide(L)'
;MSKTVEPVVIVRKEIRIPPGSKYSPGVYTIHGPQKCNHTLRKRPIHLKKCTAYDDKEVVKVQERNGVRKYVVPSQEPSVYPKIMSKKEFEYFEKQGYNVPKEELDKAIAAAEKEKERLTKESMARKEAMRKMDMKRGPKGAKLDEIEAEARKRTIHLLERAYNLKIEQEEEIQKCNRLILETKCRAIRDAQIAEKKLIEKELADEEKRLNEMMENERRWAIKLEEEKEKEEAAKRSQFAKVLKEQIEENEGQRILDFERKQEESRLINLKNIAWQQEEMMKLQNKEAENSRIRQELAEGNEQLKHFKDMEREESRIIELRIQEFQREKQERERKIAEEQRLATLRKEREKETVAAQAQQAQDLQAQIDELNAARVQEQVEREWRQKEKEEALKRAETQKTLKLAREEQIHNKRIMQAMEIEQERREFARILKVQKEAFCSEMKEREKKEKEAAKHRSEILRQVNQKERERILARQKMLEEGAMIREEAEIRKKKLREAMERKCREMSDNKVPKIYIDEVRRMMEEIQ
;
A
#
# COMPACT_ATOMS: atom_id res chain seq x y z
N MET A 1 25.34 54.88 26.45
CA MET A 1 25.33 55.85 27.57
C MET A 1 25.01 57.23 27.02
N SER A 2 23.82 57.75 27.29
CA SER A 2 23.42 59.12 26.97
C SER A 2 23.74 60.02 28.17
N LYS A 3 24.49 61.11 27.96
CA LYS A 3 24.68 62.14 28.99
C LYS A 3 23.52 63.13 28.92
N THR A 4 22.68 63.17 29.96
CA THR A 4 21.79 64.31 30.20
C THR A 4 22.61 65.52 30.63
N VAL A 5 22.16 66.71 30.25
CA VAL A 5 22.74 68.00 30.69
C VAL A 5 21.61 68.83 31.26
N GLU A 6 21.68 69.14 32.55
CA GLU A 6 20.65 69.93 33.24
C GLU A 6 20.95 71.44 33.14
N PRO A 7 19.96 72.28 32.80
CA PRO A 7 20.15 73.72 32.71
C PRO A 7 20.09 74.40 34.09
N VAL A 8 21.18 75.03 34.51
CA VAL A 8 21.26 75.76 35.79
C VAL A 8 20.45 77.06 35.73
N VAL A 9 19.33 77.13 36.46
CA VAL A 9 18.46 78.32 36.55
C VAL A 9 18.94 79.27 37.64
N ILE A 10 19.53 80.40 37.25
CA ILE A 10 20.04 81.42 38.20
C ILE A 10 18.89 82.30 38.72
N VAL A 11 18.32 81.93 39.86
CA VAL A 11 17.28 82.71 40.56
C VAL A 11 17.88 83.95 41.24
N ARG A 12 17.54 85.15 40.74
CA ARG A 12 18.00 86.44 41.29
C ARG A 12 16.98 86.98 42.31
N LYS A 13 17.40 87.14 43.57
CA LYS A 13 16.54 87.63 44.67
C LYS A 13 16.28 89.14 44.57
N GLU A 14 15.12 89.58 45.08
CA GLU A 14 14.84 90.99 45.34
C GLU A 14 15.71 91.56 46.45
N ILE A 15 16.00 92.85 46.36
CA ILE A 15 16.85 93.58 47.30
C ILE A 15 15.95 94.54 48.08
N ARG A 16 15.80 94.32 49.40
CA ARG A 16 15.10 95.28 50.27
C ARG A 16 15.92 96.57 50.37
N ILE A 17 15.25 97.69 50.13
CA ILE A 17 15.82 99.04 50.19
C ILE A 17 15.30 99.71 51.49
N PRO A 18 16.14 100.40 52.28
CA PRO A 18 15.68 101.07 53.49
C PRO A 18 14.73 102.25 53.19
N PRO A 19 13.79 102.57 54.10
CA PRO A 19 12.88 103.70 53.93
C PRO A 19 13.65 105.03 53.87
N GLY A 20 13.24 105.93 52.96
CA GLY A 20 13.91 107.21 52.68
C GLY A 20 14.88 107.21 51.49
N SER A 21 15.09 106.06 50.83
CA SER A 21 15.92 105.96 49.62
C SER A 21 15.34 106.71 48.42
N LYS A 22 16.23 107.29 47.58
CA LYS A 22 15.90 107.89 46.27
C LYS A 22 15.63 106.86 45.16
N TYR A 23 15.81 105.55 45.45
CA TYR A 23 15.73 104.47 44.48
C TYR A 23 14.50 103.58 44.72
N SER A 24 13.74 103.29 43.66
CA SER A 24 12.52 102.48 43.71
C SER A 24 12.79 101.01 44.06
N PRO A 25 11.95 100.36 44.88
CA PRO A 25 11.98 98.91 45.09
C PRO A 25 11.82 98.11 43.80
N GLY A 26 12.41 96.92 43.73
CA GLY A 26 12.25 95.99 42.61
C GLY A 26 13.46 95.07 42.39
N VAL A 27 13.37 94.22 41.35
CA VAL A 27 14.49 93.37 40.91
C VAL A 27 15.48 94.19 40.09
N TYR A 28 16.76 94.16 40.48
CA TYR A 28 17.85 94.78 39.71
C TYR A 28 18.60 93.70 38.91
N THR A 29 18.92 93.98 37.65
CA THR A 29 19.35 92.97 36.66
C THR A 29 20.78 92.49 36.85
N ILE A 30 21.71 93.39 37.17
CA ILE A 30 23.15 93.09 37.31
C ILE A 30 23.58 93.21 38.78
N HIS A 31 23.24 94.32 39.43
CA HIS A 31 23.46 94.56 40.86
C HIS A 31 22.51 95.66 41.35
N GLY A 32 22.22 95.67 42.66
CA GLY A 32 21.35 96.68 43.28
C GLY A 32 21.99 98.06 43.41
N PRO A 33 21.19 99.09 43.76
CA PRO A 33 21.64 100.50 43.81
C PRO A 33 22.73 100.78 44.86
N GLN A 34 22.99 99.83 45.77
CA GLN A 34 24.10 99.87 46.73
C GLN A 34 25.50 99.73 46.08
N LYS A 35 25.59 99.33 44.80
CA LYS A 35 26.86 99.15 44.07
C LYS A 35 27.02 100.06 42.85
N CYS A 36 25.97 100.78 42.46
CA CYS A 36 26.00 101.71 41.33
C CYS A 36 24.88 102.73 41.50
N ASN A 37 25.29 103.99 41.59
CA ASN A 37 24.40 105.09 41.99
C ASN A 37 23.77 105.78 40.77
N HIS A 38 24.18 105.40 39.55
CA HIS A 38 23.84 106.08 38.31
C HIS A 38 22.36 105.94 37.92
N THR A 39 21.75 107.06 37.53
CA THR A 39 20.39 107.12 37.01
C THR A 39 20.38 107.78 35.63
N LEU A 40 19.55 107.27 34.72
CA LEU A 40 19.30 107.88 33.42
C LEU A 40 17.83 108.35 33.37
N ARG A 41 17.58 109.60 32.95
CA ARG A 41 16.24 110.23 32.97
C ARG A 41 15.48 109.99 34.31
N LYS A 42 16.18 110.18 35.45
CA LYS A 42 15.69 109.97 36.84
C LYS A 42 15.28 108.53 37.21
N ARG A 43 15.59 107.51 36.41
CA ARG A 43 15.38 106.08 36.76
C ARG A 43 16.71 105.32 36.92
N PRO A 44 16.81 104.25 37.74
CA PRO A 44 18.05 103.50 37.94
C PRO A 44 18.39 102.64 36.72
N ILE A 45 19.65 102.69 36.25
CA ILE A 45 20.06 102.01 35.00
C ILE A 45 20.04 100.47 35.05
N HIS A 46 19.98 99.89 36.25
CA HIS A 46 19.96 98.44 36.46
C HIS A 46 18.61 97.90 36.97
N LEU A 47 17.57 98.74 37.07
CA LEU A 47 16.23 98.28 37.41
C LEU A 47 15.65 97.45 36.25
N LYS A 48 15.12 96.26 36.54
CA LYS A 48 14.48 95.40 35.53
C LYS A 48 13.13 96.02 35.11
N LYS A 49 12.96 96.36 33.83
CA LYS A 49 11.63 96.65 33.26
C LYS A 49 10.72 95.43 33.47
N CYS A 50 9.49 95.66 33.89
CA CYS A 50 8.53 94.61 34.21
C CYS A 50 7.98 93.94 32.94
N THR A 51 7.84 94.69 31.84
CA THR A 51 7.52 94.12 30.52
C THR A 51 8.41 94.68 29.41
N ALA A 52 8.47 93.97 28.28
CA ALA A 52 9.17 94.44 27.08
C ALA A 52 8.51 95.66 26.40
N TYR A 53 7.31 96.04 26.87
CA TYR A 53 6.50 97.14 26.35
C TYR A 53 6.62 98.44 27.17
N ASP A 54 7.30 98.39 28.32
CA ASP A 54 7.40 99.55 29.23
C ASP A 54 8.06 100.74 28.50
N ASP A 55 7.40 101.90 28.54
CA ASP A 55 7.79 103.16 27.86
C ASP A 55 7.90 103.08 26.31
N LYS A 56 7.06 102.27 25.64
CA LYS A 56 6.97 102.23 24.17
C LYS A 56 5.52 102.28 23.67
N GLU A 57 5.30 102.81 22.46
CA GLU A 57 4.01 102.74 21.79
C GLU A 57 3.74 101.33 21.22
N VAL A 58 2.49 100.88 21.36
CA VAL A 58 2.10 99.49 21.04
C VAL A 58 0.72 99.46 20.37
N VAL A 59 0.71 99.11 19.09
CA VAL A 59 -0.53 98.93 18.32
C VAL A 59 -1.11 97.54 18.61
N LYS A 60 -2.41 97.48 18.85
CA LYS A 60 -3.18 96.24 19.02
C LYS A 60 -3.84 95.89 17.68
N VAL A 61 -3.48 94.74 17.10
CA VAL A 61 -4.10 94.22 15.87
C VAL A 61 -4.97 93.02 16.25
N GLN A 62 -6.23 93.01 15.82
CA GLN A 62 -7.10 91.83 15.91
C GLN A 62 -6.81 90.90 14.74
N GLU A 63 -6.16 89.78 15.03
CA GLU A 63 -6.07 88.64 14.11
C GLU A 63 -7.14 87.60 14.49
N ARG A 64 -7.46 86.68 13.57
CA ARG A 64 -8.55 85.69 13.73
C ARG A 64 -8.40 84.78 14.97
N ASN A 65 -7.19 84.71 15.52
CA ASN A 65 -6.81 83.87 16.66
C ASN A 65 -6.46 84.70 17.92
N GLY A 66 -6.78 86.01 17.97
CA GLY A 66 -6.60 86.86 19.14
C GLY A 66 -5.93 88.21 18.87
N VAL A 67 -5.80 89.03 19.91
CA VAL A 67 -5.23 90.39 19.81
C VAL A 67 -3.72 90.35 20.00
N ARG A 68 -2.96 90.60 18.93
CA ARG A 68 -1.49 90.75 19.00
C ARG A 68 -1.09 92.20 19.26
N LYS A 69 -0.01 92.37 20.03
CA LYS A 69 0.58 93.66 20.43
C LYS A 69 1.89 93.88 19.68
N TYR A 70 1.86 94.68 18.63
CA TYR A 70 3.05 95.07 17.87
C TYR A 70 3.62 96.37 18.44
N VAL A 71 4.91 96.36 18.79
CA VAL A 71 5.64 97.57 19.21
C VAL A 71 5.96 98.38 17.96
N VAL A 72 5.61 99.67 17.96
CA VAL A 72 5.97 100.58 16.85
C VAL A 72 7.48 100.87 16.92
N PRO A 73 8.26 100.69 15.85
CA PRO A 73 9.65 101.15 15.81
C PRO A 73 9.69 102.68 15.91
N SER A 74 10.29 103.22 16.97
CA SER A 74 10.55 104.67 17.06
C SER A 74 11.54 105.09 15.98
N GLN A 75 11.28 106.23 15.35
CA GLN A 75 12.21 106.88 14.43
C GLN A 75 13.37 107.61 15.14
N GLU A 76 13.29 107.80 16.47
CA GLU A 76 14.45 108.26 17.25
C GLU A 76 15.54 107.17 17.24
N PRO A 77 16.73 107.43 16.66
CA PRO A 77 17.80 106.44 16.69
C PRO A 77 18.25 106.23 18.14
N SER A 78 18.15 105.00 18.63
CA SER A 78 18.54 104.60 19.99
C SER A 78 20.07 104.56 20.18
N VAL A 79 20.75 105.69 19.95
CA VAL A 79 22.19 105.83 20.06
C VAL A 79 22.64 105.75 21.52
N TYR A 80 22.91 104.53 21.98
CA TYR A 80 23.77 104.28 23.14
C TYR A 80 25.21 104.16 22.66
N PRO A 81 26.06 105.20 22.82
CA PRO A 81 27.47 105.09 22.46
C PRO A 81 28.17 104.08 23.38
N LYS A 82 28.47 102.88 22.86
CA LYS A 82 29.28 101.89 23.57
C LYS A 82 30.76 102.20 23.31
N ILE A 83 31.46 102.67 24.34
CA ILE A 83 32.92 102.79 24.31
C ILE A 83 33.51 101.37 24.17
N MET A 84 34.37 101.19 23.17
CA MET A 84 35.00 99.91 22.83
C MET A 84 36.52 100.03 22.98
N SER A 85 37.18 98.98 23.47
CA SER A 85 38.65 98.93 23.56
C SER A 85 39.30 98.63 22.20
N LYS A 86 40.54 99.08 21.99
CA LYS A 86 41.29 98.82 20.75
C LYS A 86 41.45 97.32 20.45
N LYS A 87 41.53 96.47 21.48
CA LYS A 87 41.57 95.01 21.34
C LYS A 87 40.25 94.40 20.86
N GLU A 88 39.10 94.93 21.29
CA GLU A 88 37.80 94.53 20.74
C GLU A 88 37.67 94.98 19.28
N PHE A 89 38.14 96.18 18.94
CA PHE A 89 38.16 96.66 17.54
C PHE A 89 38.99 95.74 16.64
N GLU A 90 40.25 95.46 17.01
CA GLU A 90 41.14 94.55 16.27
C GLU A 90 40.61 93.09 16.20
N TYR A 91 39.80 92.67 17.19
CA TYR A 91 39.10 91.38 17.16
C TYR A 91 37.96 91.39 16.13
N PHE A 92 37.13 92.43 16.11
CA PHE A 92 36.04 92.54 15.12
C PHE A 92 36.56 92.78 13.70
N GLU A 93 37.68 93.48 13.55
CA GLU A 93 38.40 93.65 12.27
C GLU A 93 38.87 92.28 11.72
N LYS A 94 39.49 91.45 12.56
CA LYS A 94 39.91 90.08 12.17
C LYS A 94 38.74 89.11 11.95
N GLN A 95 37.61 89.31 12.60
CA GLN A 95 36.37 88.56 12.32
C GLN A 95 35.62 89.10 11.08
N GLY A 96 35.86 90.35 10.68
CA GLY A 96 35.36 90.96 9.46
C GLY A 96 36.16 90.62 8.20
N TYR A 97 37.32 89.97 8.34
CA TYR A 97 38.09 89.43 7.22
C TYR A 97 37.36 88.22 6.62
N ASN A 98 36.57 88.48 5.57
CA ASN A 98 35.86 87.43 4.83
C ASN A 98 36.86 86.51 4.12
N VAL A 99 37.06 85.30 4.65
CA VAL A 99 37.79 84.22 3.99
C VAL A 99 37.16 84.01 2.59
N PRO A 100 37.96 83.97 1.50
CA PRO A 100 37.43 83.79 0.16
C PRO A 100 36.72 82.44 0.04
N LYS A 101 35.54 82.43 -0.60
CA LYS A 101 34.67 81.24 -0.71
C LYS A 101 35.44 79.98 -1.09
N GLU A 102 36.34 80.07 -2.05
CA GLU A 102 37.12 78.93 -2.52
C GLU A 102 37.92 78.21 -1.43
N GLU A 103 38.45 78.92 -0.42
CA GLU A 103 39.19 78.28 0.68
C GLU A 103 38.25 77.57 1.66
N LEU A 104 37.08 78.17 1.92
CA LEU A 104 36.02 77.55 2.71
C LEU A 104 35.47 76.30 2.01
N ASP A 105 35.20 76.38 0.71
CA ASP A 105 34.70 75.28 -0.12
C ASP A 105 35.74 74.14 -0.21
N LYS A 106 37.03 74.46 -0.37
CA LYS A 106 38.14 73.48 -0.32
C LYS A 106 38.24 72.81 1.06
N ALA A 107 38.06 73.55 2.16
CA ALA A 107 38.08 73.00 3.52
C ALA A 107 36.87 72.08 3.80
N ILE A 108 35.67 72.47 3.35
CA ILE A 108 34.45 71.65 3.44
C ILE A 108 34.63 70.36 2.63
N ALA A 109 35.05 70.45 1.37
CA ALA A 109 35.26 69.28 0.52
C ALA A 109 36.32 68.31 1.08
N ALA A 110 37.38 68.83 1.72
CA ALA A 110 38.37 68.00 2.41
C ALA A 110 37.77 67.27 3.63
N ALA A 111 36.98 67.97 4.45
CA ALA A 111 36.30 67.37 5.62
C ALA A 111 35.24 66.33 5.22
N GLU A 112 34.49 66.57 4.13
CA GLU A 112 33.54 65.60 3.59
C GLU A 112 34.24 64.36 3.03
N LYS A 113 35.37 64.53 2.32
CA LYS A 113 36.16 63.41 1.77
C LYS A 113 36.76 62.52 2.86
N GLU A 114 37.25 63.10 3.95
CA GLU A 114 37.75 62.33 5.11
C GLU A 114 36.59 61.59 5.82
N LYS A 115 35.46 62.25 6.02
CA LYS A 115 34.23 61.64 6.56
C LYS A 115 33.71 60.49 5.67
N GLU A 116 33.84 60.62 4.35
CA GLU A 116 33.48 59.57 3.40
C GLU A 116 34.45 58.37 3.49
N ARG A 117 35.76 58.61 3.67
CA ARG A 117 36.74 57.53 3.90
C ARG A 117 36.41 56.75 5.18
N LEU A 118 36.20 57.44 6.30
CA LEU A 118 35.90 56.82 7.60
C LEU A 118 34.57 56.04 7.59
N THR A 119 33.54 56.53 6.86
CA THR A 119 32.29 55.78 6.70
C THR A 119 32.46 54.56 5.79
N LYS A 120 33.22 54.64 4.69
CA LYS A 120 33.59 53.49 3.85
C LYS A 120 34.36 52.42 4.64
N GLU A 121 35.33 52.80 5.47
CA GLU A 121 36.06 51.86 6.35
C GLU A 121 35.17 51.22 7.44
N SER A 122 34.19 51.96 7.97
CA SER A 122 33.22 51.41 8.93
C SER A 122 32.26 50.42 8.27
N MET A 123 31.79 50.74 7.05
CA MET A 123 30.96 49.85 6.25
C MET A 123 31.71 48.58 5.85
N ALA A 124 32.96 48.69 5.38
CA ALA A 124 33.80 47.54 5.06
C ALA A 124 34.03 46.63 6.28
N ARG A 125 34.26 47.20 7.48
CA ARG A 125 34.36 46.42 8.73
C ARG A 125 33.05 45.74 9.12
N LYS A 126 31.90 46.43 9.00
CA LYS A 126 30.57 45.83 9.23
C LYS A 126 30.26 44.71 8.25
N GLU A 127 30.58 44.89 6.97
CA GLU A 127 30.37 43.88 5.94
C GLU A 127 31.30 42.68 6.11
N ALA A 128 32.55 42.90 6.51
CA ALA A 128 33.48 41.83 6.88
C ALA A 128 32.95 41.02 8.07
N MET A 129 32.48 41.66 9.15
CA MET A 129 31.87 40.93 10.28
C MET A 129 30.58 40.19 9.83
N ARG A 130 29.70 40.82 9.05
CA ARG A 130 28.51 40.15 8.50
C ARG A 130 28.86 38.93 7.64
N LYS A 131 29.91 39.00 6.82
CA LYS A 131 30.43 37.85 6.04
C LYS A 131 31.04 36.78 6.94
N MET A 132 31.67 37.14 8.06
CA MET A 132 32.17 36.18 9.04
C MET A 132 31.02 35.51 9.80
N ASP A 133 30.01 36.25 10.26
CA ASP A 133 28.85 35.69 10.96
C ASP A 133 28.00 34.78 10.03
N MET A 134 27.80 35.17 8.76
CA MET A 134 27.15 34.31 7.76
C MET A 134 27.94 33.03 7.46
N LYS A 135 29.28 33.06 7.56
CA LYS A 135 30.14 31.86 7.46
C LYS A 135 30.20 31.05 8.75
N ARG A 136 29.99 31.69 9.90
CA ARG A 136 30.02 31.06 11.23
C ARG A 136 28.75 30.27 11.53
N GLY A 137 27.64 30.69 10.90
CA GLY A 137 26.36 30.00 10.93
C GLY A 137 25.61 30.09 12.26
N PRO A 138 24.31 29.79 12.28
CA PRO A 138 23.62 29.47 13.51
C PRO A 138 24.01 28.04 13.93
N LYS A 139 24.63 27.90 15.11
CA LYS A 139 25.13 26.65 15.73
C LYS A 139 26.51 26.21 15.24
N GLY A 140 27.23 25.45 16.08
CA GLY A 140 28.53 24.87 15.78
C GLY A 140 28.44 23.36 15.49
N ALA A 141 29.45 22.82 14.80
CA ALA A 141 29.43 21.51 14.12
C ALA A 141 28.81 20.32 14.89
N LYS A 142 28.97 20.22 16.22
CA LYS A 142 28.35 19.14 17.02
C LYS A 142 26.81 19.14 16.99
N LEU A 143 26.19 20.29 16.74
CA LEU A 143 24.75 20.37 16.53
C LEU A 143 24.36 19.97 15.11
N ASP A 144 25.20 20.22 14.11
CA ASP A 144 25.01 19.71 12.75
C ASP A 144 25.13 18.18 12.68
N GLU A 145 25.99 17.56 13.49
CA GLU A 145 26.10 16.10 13.64
C GLU A 145 24.79 15.50 14.20
N ILE A 146 24.30 16.03 15.33
CA ILE A 146 23.05 15.60 15.96
C ILE A 146 21.86 15.82 15.02
N GLU A 147 21.80 16.97 14.36
CA GLU A 147 20.75 17.24 13.37
C GLU A 147 20.90 16.39 12.09
N ALA A 148 22.11 16.06 11.65
CA ALA A 148 22.32 15.16 10.52
C ALA A 148 21.88 13.73 10.85
N GLU A 149 22.10 13.26 12.09
CA GLU A 149 21.56 11.98 12.52
C GLU A 149 20.05 12.02 12.71
N ALA A 150 19.48 13.11 13.26
CA ALA A 150 18.04 13.32 13.29
C ALA A 150 17.44 13.30 11.87
N ARG A 151 18.05 14.02 10.91
CA ARG A 151 17.69 14.00 9.49
C ARG A 151 17.73 12.58 8.91
N LYS A 152 18.79 11.79 9.16
CA LYS A 152 18.88 10.37 8.75
C LYS A 152 17.75 9.52 9.36
N ARG A 153 17.51 9.64 10.67
CA ARG A 153 16.43 8.92 11.39
C ARG A 153 15.05 9.28 10.82
N THR A 154 14.80 10.56 10.51
CA THR A 154 13.57 11.01 9.84
C THR A 154 13.45 10.47 8.42
N ILE A 155 14.52 10.45 7.63
CA ILE A 155 14.52 9.90 6.27
C ILE A 155 14.19 8.40 6.31
N HIS A 156 14.85 7.60 7.17
CA HIS A 156 14.53 6.17 7.31
C HIS A 156 13.12 5.92 7.84
N LEU A 157 12.57 6.80 8.69
CA LEU A 157 11.18 6.70 9.14
C LEU A 157 10.19 6.95 8.00
N LEU A 158 10.43 7.98 7.17
CA LEU A 158 9.62 8.29 5.99
C LEU A 158 9.73 7.21 4.92
N GLU A 159 10.93 6.70 4.66
CA GLU A 159 11.21 5.58 3.76
C GLU A 159 10.50 4.30 4.23
N ARG A 160 10.57 3.98 5.53
CA ARG A 160 9.85 2.83 6.11
C ARG A 160 8.34 3.00 5.99
N ALA A 161 7.80 4.19 6.26
CA ALA A 161 6.37 4.47 6.10
C ALA A 161 5.91 4.38 4.63
N TYR A 162 6.73 4.86 3.69
CA TYR A 162 6.49 4.77 2.26
C TYR A 162 6.50 3.32 1.77
N ASN A 163 7.51 2.53 2.16
CA ASN A 163 7.58 1.11 1.85
C ASN A 163 6.40 0.35 2.48
N LEU A 164 6.02 0.62 3.74
CA LEU A 164 4.83 0.03 4.36
C LEU A 164 3.53 0.36 3.61
N LYS A 165 3.39 1.56 3.04
CA LYS A 165 2.25 1.88 2.17
C LYS A 165 2.26 1.05 0.89
N ILE A 166 3.42 0.86 0.26
CA ILE A 166 3.58 0.01 -0.94
C ILE A 166 3.22 -1.46 -0.62
N GLU A 167 3.67 -2.00 0.51
CA GLU A 167 3.32 -3.37 0.94
C GLU A 167 1.82 -3.56 1.22
N GLN A 168 1.06 -2.49 1.43
CA GLN A 168 -0.40 -2.53 1.58
C GLN A 168 -1.16 -2.52 0.25
N GLU A 169 -0.55 -2.10 -0.87
CA GLU A 169 -1.18 -2.16 -2.20
C GLU A 169 -1.49 -3.63 -2.57
N GLU A 170 -2.70 -3.92 -3.05
CA GLU A 170 -3.16 -5.32 -3.24
C GLU A 170 -2.28 -6.14 -4.18
N GLU A 171 -1.75 -5.50 -5.22
CA GLU A 171 -0.86 -6.10 -6.21
C GLU A 171 0.43 -6.60 -5.54
N ILE A 172 0.96 -5.83 -4.58
CA ILE A 172 2.15 -6.20 -3.80
C ILE A 172 1.81 -7.27 -2.77
N GLN A 173 0.61 -7.25 -2.18
CA GLN A 173 0.14 -8.36 -1.33
C GLN A 173 -0.03 -9.68 -2.11
N LYS A 174 -0.54 -9.62 -3.34
CA LYS A 174 -0.63 -10.77 -4.28
C LYS A 174 0.77 -11.30 -4.57
N CYS A 175 1.72 -10.42 -4.89
CA CYS A 175 3.13 -10.77 -5.08
C CYS A 175 3.76 -11.44 -3.84
N ASN A 176 3.52 -10.92 -2.64
CA ASN A 176 4.03 -11.50 -1.39
C ASN A 176 3.52 -12.93 -1.14
N ARG A 177 2.27 -13.24 -1.53
CA ARG A 177 1.73 -14.61 -1.46
C ARG A 177 2.43 -15.54 -2.45
N LEU A 178 2.57 -15.15 -3.72
CA LEU A 178 3.31 -15.91 -4.72
C LEU A 178 4.75 -16.20 -4.27
N ILE A 179 5.47 -15.19 -3.75
CA ILE A 179 6.84 -15.34 -3.24
C ILE A 179 6.89 -16.35 -2.07
N LEU A 180 5.86 -16.39 -1.21
CA LEU A 180 5.78 -17.36 -0.10
C LEU A 180 5.50 -18.78 -0.61
N GLU A 181 4.57 -18.94 -1.54
CA GLU A 181 4.24 -20.22 -2.18
C GLU A 181 5.44 -20.80 -2.92
N THR A 182 6.16 -19.95 -3.68
CA THR A 182 7.40 -20.30 -4.38
C THR A 182 8.53 -20.66 -3.41
N LYS A 183 8.66 -19.98 -2.25
CA LYS A 183 9.61 -20.40 -1.19
C LYS A 183 9.27 -21.79 -0.65
N CYS A 184 8.00 -22.06 -0.35
CA CYS A 184 7.55 -23.38 0.09
C CYS A 184 7.80 -24.47 -0.96
N ARG A 185 7.67 -24.15 -2.25
CA ARG A 185 8.02 -25.05 -3.37
C ARG A 185 9.51 -25.34 -3.44
N ALA A 186 10.35 -24.30 -3.41
CA ALA A 186 11.81 -24.46 -3.47
C ALA A 186 12.36 -25.30 -2.29
N ILE A 187 11.81 -25.11 -1.08
CA ILE A 187 12.14 -25.95 0.08
C ILE A 187 11.72 -27.40 -0.14
N ARG A 188 10.50 -27.65 -0.64
CA ARG A 188 10.00 -29.00 -0.93
C ARG A 188 10.83 -29.71 -1.98
N ASP A 189 11.19 -29.03 -3.06
CA ASP A 189 11.98 -29.60 -4.15
C ASP A 189 13.41 -29.95 -3.68
N ALA A 190 13.99 -29.13 -2.79
CA ALA A 190 15.25 -29.43 -2.11
C ALA A 190 15.14 -30.67 -1.18
N GLN A 191 14.09 -30.76 -0.36
CA GLN A 191 13.82 -31.93 0.49
C GLN A 191 13.59 -33.21 -0.32
N ILE A 192 12.99 -33.12 -1.51
CA ILE A 192 12.83 -34.26 -2.43
C ILE A 192 14.18 -34.68 -3.02
N ALA A 193 15.08 -33.74 -3.32
CA ALA A 193 16.44 -34.05 -3.77
C ALA A 193 17.28 -34.69 -2.65
N GLU A 194 17.22 -34.16 -1.44
CA GLU A 194 17.84 -34.69 -0.23
C GLU A 194 17.37 -36.11 0.07
N LYS A 195 16.05 -36.36 0.10
CA LYS A 195 15.50 -37.71 0.30
C LYS A 195 15.99 -38.69 -0.77
N LYS A 196 16.08 -38.27 -2.03
CA LYS A 196 16.59 -39.11 -3.15
C LYS A 196 18.11 -39.34 -3.09
N LEU A 197 18.86 -38.55 -2.33
CA LEU A 197 20.26 -38.81 -2.05
C LEU A 197 20.38 -39.87 -0.95
N ILE A 198 19.68 -39.66 0.18
CA ILE A 198 19.61 -40.61 1.30
C ILE A 198 19.13 -42.00 0.83
N GLU A 199 18.11 -42.05 -0.04
CA GLU A 199 17.58 -43.30 -0.63
C GLU A 199 18.63 -44.06 -1.46
N LYS A 200 19.58 -43.36 -2.11
CA LYS A 200 20.70 -44.00 -2.82
C LYS A 200 21.79 -44.45 -1.87
N GLU A 201 22.17 -43.61 -0.92
CA GLU A 201 23.21 -43.91 0.08
C GLU A 201 22.82 -45.15 0.92
N LEU A 202 21.55 -45.25 1.31
CA LEU A 202 20.99 -46.46 1.93
C LEU A 202 21.04 -47.66 0.99
N ALA A 203 20.59 -47.52 -0.26
CA ALA A 203 20.59 -48.64 -1.22
C ALA A 203 22.01 -49.12 -1.60
N ASP A 204 23.03 -48.26 -1.53
CA ASP A 204 24.43 -48.63 -1.77
C ASP A 204 25.07 -49.29 -0.54
N GLU A 205 24.73 -48.86 0.69
CA GLU A 205 25.13 -49.57 1.92
C GLU A 205 24.41 -50.93 2.06
N GLU A 206 23.13 -51.02 1.68
CA GLU A 206 22.40 -52.30 1.60
C GLU A 206 23.08 -53.29 0.64
N LYS A 207 23.57 -52.85 -0.52
CA LYS A 207 24.37 -53.71 -1.42
C LYS A 207 25.64 -54.19 -0.74
N ARG A 208 26.39 -53.29 -0.11
CA ARG A 208 27.63 -53.61 0.62
C ARG A 208 27.40 -54.62 1.75
N LEU A 209 26.30 -54.52 2.48
CA LEU A 209 25.91 -55.49 3.51
C LEU A 209 25.48 -56.84 2.91
N ASN A 210 24.71 -56.83 1.81
CA ASN A 210 24.32 -58.06 1.11
C ASN A 210 25.54 -58.80 0.50
N GLU A 211 26.52 -58.07 -0.05
CA GLU A 211 27.78 -58.64 -0.51
C GLU A 211 28.60 -59.24 0.64
N MET A 212 28.59 -58.61 1.83
CA MET A 212 29.23 -59.16 3.02
C MET A 212 28.57 -60.49 3.44
N MET A 213 27.24 -60.53 3.57
CA MET A 213 26.52 -61.76 3.96
C MET A 213 26.63 -62.88 2.91
N GLU A 214 26.64 -62.57 1.61
CA GLU A 214 26.85 -63.57 0.56
C GLU A 214 28.29 -64.13 0.60
N ASN A 215 29.28 -63.32 0.95
CA ASN A 215 30.65 -63.79 1.16
C ASN A 215 30.77 -64.69 2.41
N GLU A 216 30.10 -64.35 3.52
CA GLU A 216 30.00 -65.22 4.69
C GLU A 216 29.28 -66.55 4.37
N ARG A 217 28.16 -66.50 3.63
CA ARG A 217 27.43 -67.70 3.17
C ARG A 217 28.31 -68.60 2.30
N ARG A 218 29.08 -68.03 1.38
CA ARG A 218 30.06 -68.76 0.55
C ARG A 218 31.18 -69.38 1.38
N TRP A 219 31.64 -68.70 2.42
CA TRP A 219 32.66 -69.23 3.33
C TRP A 219 32.12 -70.38 4.17
N ALA A 220 30.90 -70.26 4.71
CA ALA A 220 30.22 -71.32 5.44
C ALA A 220 29.96 -72.57 4.58
N ILE A 221 29.52 -72.41 3.34
CA ILE A 221 29.34 -73.53 2.40
C ILE A 221 30.68 -74.24 2.13
N LYS A 222 31.76 -73.49 1.85
CA LYS A 222 33.10 -74.08 1.68
C LYS A 222 33.58 -74.84 2.92
N LEU A 223 33.33 -74.30 4.12
CA LEU A 223 33.70 -74.95 5.37
C LEU A 223 32.96 -76.28 5.55
N GLU A 224 31.69 -76.37 5.15
CA GLU A 224 30.92 -77.61 5.20
C GLU A 224 31.34 -78.61 4.10
N GLU A 225 31.66 -78.12 2.89
CA GLU A 225 32.23 -78.95 1.82
C GLU A 225 33.57 -79.60 2.23
N GLU A 226 34.46 -78.87 2.92
CA GLU A 226 35.72 -79.44 3.41
C GLU A 226 35.50 -80.49 4.51
N LYS A 227 34.53 -80.28 5.42
CA LYS A 227 34.12 -81.33 6.38
C LYS A 227 33.57 -82.56 5.66
N GLU A 228 32.71 -82.39 4.66
CA GLU A 228 32.16 -83.53 3.91
C GLU A 228 33.25 -84.28 3.15
N LYS A 229 34.24 -83.59 2.58
CA LYS A 229 35.45 -84.20 1.99
C LYS A 229 36.26 -84.98 3.02
N GLU A 230 36.48 -84.42 4.21
CA GLU A 230 37.12 -85.13 5.33
C GLU A 230 36.34 -86.39 5.75
N GLU A 231 35.02 -86.30 5.90
CA GLU A 231 34.19 -87.46 6.22
C GLU A 231 34.17 -88.48 5.09
N ALA A 232 34.10 -88.07 3.83
CA ALA A 232 34.18 -88.96 2.68
C ALA A 232 35.53 -89.67 2.60
N ALA A 233 36.63 -88.99 2.92
CA ALA A 233 37.96 -89.59 3.04
C ALA A 233 38.01 -90.62 4.18
N LYS A 234 37.47 -90.30 5.36
CA LYS A 234 37.35 -91.23 6.51
C LYS A 234 36.49 -92.45 6.13
N ARG A 235 35.31 -92.24 5.54
CA ARG A 235 34.43 -93.29 5.00
C ARG A 235 35.15 -94.18 3.97
N SER A 236 35.95 -93.60 3.07
CA SER A 236 36.74 -94.33 2.08
C SER A 236 37.86 -95.15 2.72
N GLN A 237 38.54 -94.65 3.76
CA GLN A 237 39.55 -95.38 4.52
C GLN A 237 38.93 -96.58 5.26
N PHE A 238 37.82 -96.39 5.99
CA PHE A 238 37.10 -97.49 6.64
C PHE A 238 36.62 -98.55 5.62
N ALA A 239 36.15 -98.13 4.45
CA ALA A 239 35.73 -99.05 3.39
C ALA A 239 36.88 -99.86 2.76
N LYS A 240 38.13 -99.39 2.84
CA LYS A 240 39.32 -100.18 2.44
C LYS A 240 39.66 -101.22 3.49
N VAL A 241 39.78 -100.82 4.76
CA VAL A 241 40.07 -101.73 5.88
C VAL A 241 39.02 -102.84 5.99
N LEU A 242 37.73 -102.53 5.77
CA LEU A 242 36.68 -103.54 5.76
C LEU A 242 36.80 -104.53 4.59
N LYS A 243 37.29 -104.10 3.42
CA LYS A 243 37.58 -105.01 2.30
C LYS A 243 38.77 -105.91 2.59
N GLU A 244 39.87 -105.34 3.10
CA GLU A 244 41.06 -106.07 3.52
C GLU A 244 40.69 -107.15 4.57
N GLN A 245 39.81 -106.82 5.52
CA GLN A 245 39.25 -107.79 6.48
C GLN A 245 38.35 -108.86 5.83
N ILE A 246 37.57 -108.54 4.80
CA ILE A 246 36.76 -109.54 4.08
C ILE A 246 37.67 -110.49 3.29
N GLU A 247 38.66 -109.97 2.58
CA GLU A 247 39.65 -110.74 1.82
C GLU A 247 40.47 -111.66 2.74
N GLU A 248 40.87 -111.20 3.92
CA GLU A 248 41.51 -112.03 4.95
C GLU A 248 40.57 -113.14 5.46
N ASN A 249 39.31 -112.81 5.77
CA ASN A 249 38.31 -113.80 6.23
C ASN A 249 37.99 -114.84 5.15
N GLU A 250 37.95 -114.48 3.87
CA GLU A 250 37.76 -115.43 2.77
C GLU A 250 38.99 -116.32 2.58
N GLY A 251 40.21 -115.78 2.69
CA GLY A 251 41.45 -116.56 2.72
C GLY A 251 41.47 -117.58 3.87
N GLN A 252 41.07 -117.18 5.08
CA GLN A 252 40.96 -118.09 6.23
C GLN A 252 39.92 -119.21 5.99
N ARG A 253 38.76 -118.90 5.37
CA ARG A 253 37.75 -119.92 5.02
C ARG A 253 38.27 -120.94 4.00
N ILE A 254 39.08 -120.50 3.02
CA ILE A 254 39.69 -121.39 2.02
C ILE A 254 40.68 -122.35 2.72
N LEU A 255 41.57 -121.83 3.57
CA LEU A 255 42.52 -122.64 4.34
C LEU A 255 41.84 -123.65 5.29
N ASP A 256 40.73 -123.26 5.92
CA ASP A 256 39.92 -124.16 6.75
C ASP A 256 39.15 -125.21 5.93
N PHE A 257 38.76 -124.90 4.68
CA PHE A 257 38.18 -125.87 3.76
C PHE A 257 39.22 -126.89 3.27
N GLU A 258 40.42 -126.44 2.90
CA GLU A 258 41.54 -127.31 2.54
C GLU A 258 41.92 -128.26 3.69
N ARG A 259 42.00 -127.74 4.93
CA ARG A 259 42.25 -128.57 6.12
C ARG A 259 41.19 -129.68 6.27
N LYS A 260 39.90 -129.32 6.13
CA LYS A 260 38.78 -130.28 6.22
C LYS A 260 38.78 -131.31 5.09
N GLN A 261 39.24 -130.96 3.89
CA GLN A 261 39.40 -131.92 2.79
C GLN A 261 40.49 -132.95 3.11
N GLU A 262 41.63 -132.52 3.66
CA GLU A 262 42.72 -133.45 4.02
C GLU A 262 42.37 -134.30 5.26
N GLU A 263 41.71 -133.72 6.27
CA GLU A 263 41.10 -134.47 7.37
C GLU A 263 40.12 -135.54 6.86
N SER A 264 39.26 -135.19 5.90
CA SER A 264 38.29 -136.11 5.30
C SER A 264 38.95 -137.24 4.51
N ARG A 265 40.05 -136.96 3.78
CA ARG A 265 40.88 -137.99 3.13
C ARG A 265 41.50 -138.94 4.16
N LEU A 266 42.05 -138.41 5.26
CA LEU A 266 42.64 -139.20 6.34
C LEU A 266 41.60 -140.09 7.03
N ILE A 267 40.38 -139.59 7.25
CA ILE A 267 39.25 -140.35 7.78
C ILE A 267 38.84 -141.46 6.81
N ASN A 268 38.75 -141.17 5.51
CA ASN A 268 38.37 -142.18 4.50
C ASN A 268 39.42 -143.33 4.42
N LEU A 269 40.71 -142.99 4.44
CA LEU A 269 41.81 -143.98 4.53
C LEU A 269 41.70 -144.85 5.79
N LYS A 270 41.39 -144.26 6.95
CA LYS A 270 41.16 -145.01 8.20
C LYS A 270 39.92 -145.89 8.13
N ASN A 271 38.84 -145.43 7.50
CA ASN A 271 37.62 -146.22 7.32
C ASN A 271 37.85 -147.44 6.41
N ILE A 272 38.65 -147.31 5.34
CA ILE A 272 39.03 -148.44 4.49
C ILE A 272 39.84 -149.48 5.27
N ALA A 273 40.81 -149.04 6.08
CA ALA A 273 41.59 -149.95 6.94
C ALA A 273 40.70 -150.65 8.00
N TRP A 274 39.76 -149.90 8.60
CA TRP A 274 38.79 -150.46 9.55
C TRP A 274 37.86 -151.49 8.87
N GLN A 275 37.38 -151.23 7.66
CA GLN A 275 36.58 -152.20 6.89
C GLN A 275 37.36 -153.49 6.58
N GLN A 276 38.67 -153.39 6.33
CA GLN A 276 39.52 -154.58 6.14
C GLN A 276 39.64 -155.41 7.42
N GLU A 277 39.81 -154.78 8.59
CA GLU A 277 39.72 -155.50 9.87
C GLU A 277 38.31 -156.09 10.12
N GLU A 278 37.25 -155.35 9.80
CA GLU A 278 35.86 -155.77 10.01
C GLU A 278 35.54 -157.02 9.17
N MET A 279 36.02 -157.08 7.92
CA MET A 279 35.91 -158.27 7.07
C MET A 279 36.66 -159.49 7.64
N MET A 280 37.87 -159.30 8.18
CA MET A 280 38.62 -160.38 8.85
C MET A 280 37.88 -160.87 10.11
N LYS A 281 37.27 -159.96 10.89
CA LYS A 281 36.43 -160.30 12.05
C LYS A 281 35.13 -161.01 11.63
N LEU A 282 34.55 -160.64 10.48
CA LEU A 282 33.34 -161.26 9.95
C LEU A 282 33.59 -162.71 9.50
N GLN A 283 34.69 -162.99 8.78
CA GLN A 283 35.05 -164.36 8.38
C GLN A 283 35.19 -165.29 9.60
N ASN A 284 35.84 -164.82 10.67
CA ASN A 284 35.92 -165.57 11.93
C ASN A 284 34.54 -165.78 12.57
N LYS A 285 33.66 -164.76 12.55
CA LYS A 285 32.27 -164.87 13.05
C LYS A 285 31.39 -165.78 12.20
N GLU A 286 31.64 -165.95 10.89
CA GLU A 286 30.88 -166.89 10.06
C GLU A 286 31.26 -168.35 10.34
N ALA A 287 32.52 -168.64 10.66
CA ALA A 287 32.91 -169.95 11.20
C ALA A 287 32.18 -170.26 12.53
N GLU A 288 32.09 -169.29 13.44
CA GLU A 288 31.39 -169.44 14.72
C GLU A 288 29.87 -169.56 14.55
N ASN A 289 29.24 -168.68 13.76
CA ASN A 289 27.80 -168.70 13.48
C ASN A 289 27.34 -169.90 12.65
N SER A 290 28.27 -170.65 12.04
CA SER A 290 27.96 -171.94 11.40
C SER A 290 27.75 -173.05 12.42
N ARG A 291 28.30 -172.93 13.64
CA ARG A 291 27.94 -173.76 14.79
C ARG A 291 26.57 -173.35 15.35
N ILE A 292 26.43 -172.08 15.74
CA ILE A 292 25.24 -171.57 16.46
C ILE A 292 23.94 -171.70 15.64
N ARG A 293 24.01 -171.65 14.30
CA ARG A 293 22.82 -171.88 13.45
C ARG A 293 22.34 -173.33 13.39
N GLN A 294 23.10 -174.30 13.92
CA GLN A 294 22.56 -175.64 14.20
C GLN A 294 21.70 -175.67 15.47
N GLU A 295 21.84 -174.68 16.37
CA GLU A 295 21.20 -174.63 17.68
C GLU A 295 19.93 -173.74 17.66
N LEU A 296 19.94 -172.61 16.94
CA LEU A 296 18.83 -171.62 17.00
C LEU A 296 17.60 -171.96 16.13
N ALA A 297 17.68 -172.98 15.28
CA ALA A 297 16.56 -173.36 14.41
C ALA A 297 15.32 -173.88 15.17
N GLU A 298 15.49 -174.24 16.45
CA GLU A 298 14.50 -174.97 17.25
C GLU A 298 13.40 -174.09 17.91
N GLY A 299 13.41 -172.76 17.72
CA GLY A 299 12.69 -171.85 18.65
C GLY A 299 11.68 -170.81 18.13
N ASN A 300 11.60 -170.46 16.84
CA ASN A 300 11.07 -169.14 16.42
C ASN A 300 9.59 -169.07 15.93
N GLU A 301 8.79 -170.12 16.12
CA GLU A 301 7.47 -170.29 15.47
C GLU A 301 6.30 -169.45 16.08
N GLN A 302 6.57 -168.22 16.55
CA GLN A 302 5.80 -167.60 17.65
C GLN A 302 4.85 -166.42 17.30
N LEU A 303 5.37 -165.18 17.18
CA LEU A 303 4.65 -163.99 17.67
C LEU A 303 4.30 -162.94 16.59
N LYS A 304 3.02 -162.81 16.20
CA LYS A 304 2.57 -161.82 15.20
C LYS A 304 1.04 -161.56 15.18
N HIS A 305 0.54 -160.37 15.56
CA HIS A 305 -0.91 -160.05 15.39
C HIS A 305 -1.36 -158.58 15.19
N PHE A 306 -1.19 -157.64 16.15
CA PHE A 306 -2.00 -156.39 16.22
C PHE A 306 -1.24 -155.08 15.94
N LYS A 307 -1.93 -153.97 15.55
CA LYS A 307 -1.42 -152.58 15.66
C LYS A 307 -2.46 -151.43 15.77
N ASP A 308 -2.57 -150.51 14.78
CA ASP A 308 -3.08 -149.12 14.92
C ASP A 308 -4.57 -148.87 14.53
N MET A 309 -5.09 -147.66 14.81
CA MET A 309 -6.52 -147.30 14.63
C MET A 309 -6.89 -145.92 13.98
N GLU A 310 -6.55 -144.77 14.57
CA GLU A 310 -7.43 -143.56 14.50
C GLU A 310 -6.73 -142.21 14.11
N ARG A 311 -7.49 -141.19 13.63
CA ARG A 311 -6.95 -139.97 12.95
C ARG A 311 -7.74 -138.63 12.99
N GLU A 312 -9.05 -138.58 12.71
CA GLU A 312 -9.49 -137.96 11.44
C GLU A 312 -10.02 -136.49 11.35
N GLU A 313 -10.66 -135.88 12.37
CA GLU A 313 -11.73 -134.87 12.12
C GLU A 313 -11.43 -133.52 11.37
N SER A 314 -11.04 -132.46 12.11
CA SER A 314 -11.98 -131.31 12.26
C SER A 314 -11.61 -130.00 11.55
N ARG A 315 -12.63 -129.23 11.08
CA ARG A 315 -12.46 -128.40 9.86
C ARG A 315 -13.35 -127.16 9.59
N ILE A 316 -14.08 -126.56 10.57
CA ILE A 316 -15.35 -125.81 10.24
C ILE A 316 -15.42 -124.25 10.45
N ILE A 317 -14.51 -123.56 11.15
CA ILE A 317 -14.89 -122.33 11.91
C ILE A 317 -14.89 -120.95 11.18
N GLU A 318 -14.31 -120.76 9.99
CA GLU A 318 -13.57 -119.51 9.67
C GLU A 318 -14.29 -118.33 8.93
N LEU A 319 -15.63 -118.25 8.86
CA LEU A 319 -16.31 -117.56 7.72
C LEU A 319 -17.19 -116.29 7.98
N ARG A 320 -17.02 -115.49 9.06
CA ARG A 320 -18.12 -114.57 9.53
C ARG A 320 -17.83 -113.09 9.89
N ILE A 321 -16.88 -112.38 9.26
CA ILE A 321 -16.42 -111.05 9.78
C ILE A 321 -16.62 -109.81 8.85
N GLN A 322 -16.94 -109.96 7.55
CA GLN A 322 -16.69 -108.87 6.56
C GLN A 322 -17.72 -107.73 6.38
N GLU A 323 -18.95 -107.78 6.90
CA GLU A 323 -20.02 -106.86 6.43
C GLU A 323 -20.12 -105.48 7.13
N PHE A 324 -19.47 -105.27 8.28
CA PHE A 324 -19.83 -104.18 9.21
C PHE A 324 -19.39 -102.73 8.82
N GLN A 325 -18.52 -102.53 7.82
CA GLN A 325 -17.81 -101.25 7.67
C GLN A 325 -18.43 -100.23 6.68
N ARG A 326 -19.53 -100.55 5.99
CA ARG A 326 -19.97 -99.76 4.80
C ARG A 326 -20.86 -98.53 5.08
N GLU A 327 -21.39 -98.33 6.28
CA GLU A 327 -22.43 -97.32 6.54
C GLU A 327 -21.92 -95.97 7.13
N LYS A 328 -20.65 -95.86 7.50
CA LYS A 328 -20.19 -94.75 8.36
C LYS A 328 -20.02 -93.38 7.66
N GLN A 329 -19.71 -93.35 6.36
CA GLN A 329 -19.16 -92.14 5.71
C GLN A 329 -20.18 -91.10 5.21
N GLU A 330 -21.49 -91.40 5.18
CA GLU A 330 -22.47 -90.52 4.51
C GLU A 330 -23.03 -89.37 5.38
N ARG A 331 -22.76 -89.36 6.70
CA ARG A 331 -23.39 -88.42 7.64
C ARG A 331 -22.64 -87.10 7.85
N GLU A 332 -21.35 -87.01 7.55
CA GLU A 332 -20.52 -85.83 7.93
C GLU A 332 -20.60 -84.66 6.92
N ARG A 333 -21.16 -84.86 5.72
CA ARG A 333 -21.22 -83.83 4.66
C ARG A 333 -22.35 -82.79 4.80
N LYS A 334 -23.15 -82.79 5.88
CA LYS A 334 -24.38 -81.97 6.01
C LYS A 334 -24.41 -80.95 7.14
N ILE A 335 -23.32 -80.76 7.89
CA ILE A 335 -23.25 -79.86 9.07
C ILE A 335 -22.23 -78.71 8.86
N ALA A 336 -21.54 -78.65 7.71
CA ALA A 336 -20.27 -77.94 7.58
C ALA A 336 -20.31 -76.41 7.50
N GLU A 337 -21.29 -75.77 6.82
CA GLU A 337 -21.25 -74.29 6.66
C GLU A 337 -22.63 -73.61 6.49
N GLU A 338 -23.48 -73.70 7.51
CA GLU A 338 -24.72 -72.91 7.62
C GLU A 338 -24.50 -71.54 8.32
N GLN A 339 -23.24 -71.14 8.59
CA GLN A 339 -22.93 -70.07 9.56
C GLN A 339 -21.88 -69.01 9.15
N ARG A 340 -21.71 -68.64 7.86
CA ARG A 340 -20.64 -67.66 7.54
C ARG A 340 -20.78 -66.55 6.47
N LEU A 341 -21.98 -66.05 6.14
CA LEU A 341 -22.20 -64.60 5.83
C LEU A 341 -23.67 -64.19 5.55
N ALA A 342 -24.61 -64.54 6.44
CA ALA A 342 -26.03 -64.16 6.30
C ALA A 342 -26.43 -62.87 7.06
N THR A 343 -25.47 -62.11 7.62
CA THR A 343 -25.73 -61.28 8.82
C THR A 343 -25.17 -59.85 8.83
N LEU A 344 -24.79 -59.24 7.69
CA LEU A 344 -24.51 -57.78 7.68
C LEU A 344 -24.75 -57.10 6.31
N ARG A 345 -25.55 -56.02 6.31
CA ARG A 345 -25.88 -55.11 5.18
C ARG A 345 -27.01 -55.52 4.21
N LYS A 346 -28.12 -56.01 4.75
CA LYS A 346 -29.46 -55.56 4.32
C LYS A 346 -30.22 -55.00 5.53
N GLU A 347 -31.33 -54.32 5.26
CA GLU A 347 -32.20 -53.65 6.24
C GLU A 347 -31.58 -52.51 7.06
N ARG A 348 -31.76 -51.28 6.55
CA ARG A 348 -32.89 -50.49 7.04
C ARG A 348 -33.39 -49.56 5.94
N GLU A 349 -34.42 -50.00 5.25
CA GLU A 349 -35.38 -49.08 4.65
C GLU A 349 -36.08 -48.31 5.77
N LYS A 350 -36.32 -47.01 5.54
CA LYS A 350 -37.61 -46.33 5.64
C LYS A 350 -37.37 -44.84 5.32
N GLU A 351 -38.13 -44.23 4.41
CA GLU A 351 -39.49 -43.72 4.63
C GLU A 351 -39.58 -42.74 5.81
N THR A 352 -40.17 -41.56 5.70
CA THR A 352 -40.67 -40.74 4.57
C THR A 352 -40.91 -39.32 5.11
N VAL A 353 -41.49 -38.41 4.32
CA VAL A 353 -42.21 -37.18 4.74
C VAL A 353 -41.46 -36.18 5.65
N ALA A 354 -41.01 -35.07 5.04
CA ALA A 354 -41.11 -33.71 5.58
C ALA A 354 -40.74 -32.72 4.44
N ALA A 355 -41.55 -32.57 3.40
CA ALA A 355 -42.80 -31.78 3.36
C ALA A 355 -42.60 -30.25 3.46
N GLN A 356 -43.06 -29.55 2.42
CA GLN A 356 -43.63 -28.19 2.44
C GLN A 356 -42.80 -27.02 3.01
N ALA A 357 -42.33 -26.13 2.11
CA ALA A 357 -42.40 -24.64 2.20
C ALA A 357 -41.46 -23.99 1.16
N GLN A 358 -41.81 -22.92 0.44
CA GLN A 358 -43.14 -22.35 0.16
C GLN A 358 -43.06 -21.47 -1.12
N GLN A 359 -44.20 -21.01 -1.63
CA GLN A 359 -44.29 -20.03 -2.73
C GLN A 359 -44.09 -18.58 -2.24
N ALA A 360 -43.94 -17.69 -3.24
CA ALA A 360 -44.37 -16.27 -3.31
C ALA A 360 -43.27 -15.20 -3.27
N GLN A 361 -43.14 -14.44 -4.38
CA GLN A 361 -43.76 -13.11 -4.50
C GLN A 361 -43.77 -12.64 -5.97
N ASP A 362 -44.63 -11.67 -6.29
CA ASP A 362 -45.10 -11.37 -7.66
C ASP A 362 -44.87 -9.91 -8.10
N LEU A 363 -45.26 -9.63 -9.36
CA LEU A 363 -45.82 -8.35 -9.85
C LEU A 363 -45.01 -7.04 -9.70
N GLN A 364 -44.49 -6.51 -10.82
CA GLN A 364 -44.59 -5.08 -11.17
C GLN A 364 -44.27 -4.83 -12.67
N ALA A 365 -45.19 -5.11 -13.60
CA ALA A 365 -44.92 -4.97 -15.05
C ALA A 365 -46.15 -4.66 -15.94
N GLN A 366 -47.17 -3.99 -15.43
CA GLN A 366 -48.30 -3.48 -16.24
C GLN A 366 -48.76 -2.10 -15.75
N ILE A 367 -48.63 -1.09 -16.62
CA ILE A 367 -49.39 0.16 -16.78
C ILE A 367 -48.53 1.01 -17.73
N ASP A 368 -48.93 1.09 -19.00
CA ASP A 368 -48.58 2.17 -19.95
C ASP A 368 -49.43 1.97 -21.24
N GLU A 369 -50.72 2.30 -21.14
CA GLU A 369 -51.67 2.23 -22.26
C GLU A 369 -52.61 3.45 -22.23
N LEU A 370 -52.89 4.00 -23.42
CA LEU A 370 -53.90 5.01 -23.82
C LEU A 370 -53.43 6.44 -24.22
N ASN A 371 -54.17 6.99 -25.19
CA ASN A 371 -54.37 8.40 -25.60
C ASN A 371 -53.40 9.10 -26.58
N ALA A 372 -53.82 9.21 -27.86
CA ALA A 372 -54.14 10.49 -28.55
C ALA A 372 -54.42 10.30 -30.08
N ALA A 373 -55.39 11.03 -30.68
CA ALA A 373 -55.68 10.96 -32.14
C ALA A 373 -56.52 12.14 -32.72
N ARG A 374 -56.32 12.45 -34.02
CA ARG A 374 -57.17 13.18 -35.01
C ARG A 374 -57.61 14.66 -34.78
N VAL A 375 -57.81 15.41 -35.91
CA VAL A 375 -58.81 16.51 -36.21
C VAL A 375 -58.24 17.67 -37.11
N GLN A 376 -58.94 18.08 -38.20
CA GLN A 376 -59.18 19.48 -38.74
C GLN A 376 -59.54 19.58 -40.27
N GLU A 377 -60.64 20.30 -40.66
CA GLU A 377 -60.93 20.94 -42.01
C GLU A 377 -62.33 21.69 -42.08
N GLN A 378 -62.60 22.64 -43.05
CA GLN A 378 -63.89 23.35 -43.51
C GLN A 378 -64.10 24.93 -43.29
N VAL A 379 -64.73 25.79 -44.21
CA VAL A 379 -65.48 27.17 -44.05
C VAL A 379 -65.70 28.18 -45.32
N GLU A 380 -66.69 29.21 -45.35
CA GLU A 380 -66.71 30.70 -45.87
C GLU A 380 -67.75 31.41 -46.96
N ARG A 381 -68.28 32.75 -46.91
CA ARG A 381 -68.87 33.83 -47.96
C ARG A 381 -70.04 34.99 -47.67
N GLU A 382 -70.23 36.23 -48.36
CA GLU A 382 -71.41 37.33 -48.26
C GLU A 382 -71.56 38.75 -49.15
N TRP A 383 -72.73 39.55 -49.24
CA TRP A 383 -73.11 41.11 -49.19
C TRP A 383 -73.83 42.12 -50.31
N ARG A 384 -74.43 43.39 -50.03
CA ARG A 384 -74.60 44.81 -50.79
C ARG A 384 -76.00 45.66 -51.16
N GLN A 385 -76.13 47.08 -51.16
CA GLN A 385 -77.00 48.16 -52.02
C GLN A 385 -77.87 49.49 -51.50
N LYS A 386 -78.21 50.62 -52.33
CA LYS A 386 -79.39 51.72 -52.43
C LYS A 386 -79.30 53.38 -52.48
N GLU A 387 -80.39 54.26 -52.76
CA GLU A 387 -80.47 55.80 -53.18
C GLU A 387 -81.89 56.70 -53.15
N LYS A 388 -82.06 58.11 -53.39
CA LYS A 388 -83.35 58.96 -53.78
C LYS A 388 -83.84 60.53 -53.39
N GLU A 389 -84.15 61.55 -54.32
CA GLU A 389 -85.19 62.77 -54.54
C GLU A 389 -85.31 64.35 -54.04
N GLU A 390 -86.22 65.30 -54.60
CA GLU A 390 -86.41 66.88 -54.44
C GLU A 390 -87.86 67.66 -54.53
N ALA A 391 -88.06 69.02 -54.88
CA ALA A 391 -89.24 70.01 -54.58
C ALA A 391 -89.56 71.38 -55.44
N LEU A 392 -90.31 72.48 -54.98
CA LEU A 392 -90.84 73.72 -55.79
C LEU A 392 -91.22 75.19 -55.14
N LYS A 393 -91.92 76.17 -55.86
CA LYS A 393 -92.53 77.60 -55.63
C LYS A 393 -91.69 78.86 -55.18
N ARG A 394 -90.76 79.40 -55.99
CA ARG A 394 -89.51 80.00 -55.45
C ARG A 394 -89.13 81.49 -55.69
N ALA A 395 -89.90 82.35 -56.39
CA ALA A 395 -89.32 83.49 -57.14
C ALA A 395 -89.30 84.93 -56.52
N GLU A 396 -90.34 85.39 -55.80
CA GLU A 396 -90.38 86.78 -55.30
C GLU A 396 -90.15 86.90 -53.79
N THR A 397 -90.57 85.87 -53.04
CA THR A 397 -89.95 85.52 -51.74
C THR A 397 -88.43 85.62 -51.85
N GLN A 398 -87.87 85.15 -52.96
CA GLN A 398 -86.44 85.24 -53.33
C GLN A 398 -85.83 86.65 -53.34
N LYS A 399 -86.58 87.76 -53.36
CA LYS A 399 -86.03 89.13 -53.32
C LYS A 399 -85.87 89.66 -51.90
N THR A 400 -86.90 89.54 -51.06
CA THR A 400 -86.74 89.85 -49.62
C THR A 400 -85.85 88.82 -48.93
N LEU A 401 -85.94 87.54 -49.33
CA LEU A 401 -84.93 86.52 -49.02
C LEU A 401 -83.58 86.73 -49.74
N LYS A 402 -83.38 87.75 -50.59
CA LYS A 402 -82.03 88.15 -51.07
C LYS A 402 -81.41 89.17 -50.12
N LEU A 403 -82.09 90.27 -49.81
CA LEU A 403 -81.59 91.24 -48.83
C LEU A 403 -81.42 90.62 -47.43
N ALA A 404 -82.42 89.88 -46.95
CA ALA A 404 -82.29 89.13 -45.69
C ALA A 404 -81.25 87.99 -45.78
N ARG A 405 -81.01 87.42 -46.98
CA ARG A 405 -79.84 86.54 -47.18
C ARG A 405 -78.54 87.33 -47.17
N GLU A 406 -78.46 88.54 -47.66
CA GLU A 406 -77.22 89.30 -47.75
C GLU A 406 -76.77 89.74 -46.35
N GLU A 407 -77.70 90.15 -45.48
CA GLU A 407 -77.42 90.32 -44.04
C GLU A 407 -77.15 88.98 -43.33
N GLN A 408 -77.94 87.93 -43.58
CA GLN A 408 -77.67 86.60 -43.02
C GLN A 408 -76.30 86.05 -43.47
N ILE A 409 -75.89 86.29 -44.71
CA ILE A 409 -74.60 85.90 -45.29
C ILE A 409 -73.49 86.78 -44.75
N HIS A 410 -73.72 88.08 -44.50
CA HIS A 410 -72.74 88.96 -43.88
C HIS A 410 -72.49 88.55 -42.42
N ASN A 411 -73.55 88.38 -41.63
CA ASN A 411 -73.47 87.90 -40.26
C ASN A 411 -72.92 86.47 -40.20
N LYS A 412 -73.31 85.58 -41.11
CA LYS A 412 -72.72 84.24 -41.24
C LYS A 412 -71.25 84.30 -41.65
N ARG A 413 -70.82 85.24 -42.51
CA ARG A 413 -69.39 85.44 -42.84
C ARG A 413 -68.59 85.94 -41.64
N ILE A 414 -69.16 86.81 -40.80
CA ILE A 414 -68.52 87.27 -39.55
C ILE A 414 -68.42 86.10 -38.56
N MET A 415 -69.53 85.38 -38.31
CA MET A 415 -69.54 84.20 -37.46
C MET A 415 -68.55 83.14 -37.97
N GLN A 416 -68.57 82.82 -39.27
CA GLN A 416 -67.61 81.90 -39.89
C GLN A 416 -66.17 82.40 -39.81
N ALA A 417 -65.90 83.71 -39.88
CA ALA A 417 -64.55 84.24 -39.69
C ALA A 417 -64.09 84.11 -38.23
N MET A 418 -65.00 84.28 -37.26
CA MET A 418 -64.73 84.05 -35.84
C MET A 418 -64.58 82.56 -35.51
N GLU A 419 -65.40 81.70 -36.09
CA GLU A 419 -65.33 80.24 -36.01
C GLU A 419 -64.00 79.76 -36.61
N ILE A 420 -63.66 80.15 -37.85
CA ILE A 420 -62.38 79.80 -38.49
C ILE A 420 -61.17 80.30 -37.67
N GLU A 421 -61.26 81.45 -37.00
CA GLU A 421 -60.18 81.96 -36.15
C GLU A 421 -60.11 81.24 -34.78
N GLN A 422 -61.24 80.82 -34.21
CA GLN A 422 -61.30 79.95 -33.03
C GLN A 422 -60.77 78.54 -33.36
N GLU A 423 -61.26 77.94 -34.44
CA GLU A 423 -60.75 76.68 -35.02
C GLU A 423 -59.25 76.78 -35.28
N ARG A 424 -58.75 77.84 -35.93
CA ARG A 424 -57.30 78.03 -36.13
C ARG A 424 -56.51 78.05 -34.82
N ARG A 425 -57.04 78.70 -33.77
CA ARG A 425 -56.43 78.71 -32.43
C ARG A 425 -56.56 77.35 -31.73
N GLU A 426 -57.57 76.55 -32.05
CA GLU A 426 -57.76 75.20 -31.51
C GLU A 426 -56.90 74.19 -32.25
N PHE A 427 -56.89 74.16 -33.58
CA PHE A 427 -55.90 73.45 -34.38
C PHE A 427 -54.46 73.84 -34.00
N ALA A 428 -54.14 75.12 -33.75
CA ALA A 428 -52.81 75.50 -33.29
C ALA A 428 -52.49 74.96 -31.88
N ARG A 429 -53.44 74.99 -30.94
CA ARG A 429 -53.30 74.38 -29.60
C ARG A 429 -53.16 72.85 -29.68
N ILE A 430 -54.00 72.19 -30.47
CA ILE A 430 -53.99 70.74 -30.73
C ILE A 430 -52.68 70.34 -31.40
N LEU A 431 -52.22 71.03 -32.44
CA LEU A 431 -50.94 70.78 -33.10
C LEU A 431 -49.75 71.01 -32.16
N LYS A 432 -49.82 71.97 -31.23
CA LYS A 432 -48.81 72.15 -30.19
C LYS A 432 -48.80 70.94 -29.24
N VAL A 433 -49.95 70.57 -28.69
CA VAL A 433 -50.08 69.41 -27.78
C VAL A 433 -49.69 68.10 -28.47
N GLN A 434 -50.05 67.90 -29.74
CA GLN A 434 -49.65 66.75 -30.55
C GLN A 434 -48.15 66.72 -30.82
N LYS A 435 -47.51 67.87 -31.09
CA LYS A 435 -46.05 67.97 -31.21
C LYS A 435 -45.35 67.69 -29.87
N GLU A 436 -45.86 68.22 -28.77
CA GLU A 436 -45.32 67.98 -27.43
C GLU A 436 -45.50 66.53 -26.98
N ALA A 437 -46.65 65.91 -27.29
CA ALA A 437 -46.90 64.48 -27.10
C ALA A 437 -45.97 63.61 -27.97
N PHE A 438 -45.86 63.90 -29.27
CA PHE A 438 -44.95 63.18 -30.19
C PHE A 438 -43.48 63.31 -29.76
N CYS A 439 -43.02 64.51 -29.40
CA CYS A 439 -41.67 64.72 -28.88
C CYS A 439 -41.43 64.04 -27.52
N SER A 440 -42.47 63.84 -26.71
CA SER A 440 -42.38 63.07 -25.47
C SER A 440 -42.36 61.57 -25.75
N GLU A 441 -43.23 61.07 -26.63
CA GLU A 441 -43.28 59.67 -27.04
C GLU A 441 -41.97 59.25 -27.71
N MET A 442 -41.40 60.07 -28.61
CA MET A 442 -40.10 59.81 -29.23
C MET A 442 -38.98 59.74 -28.19
N LYS A 443 -39.01 60.56 -27.13
CA LYS A 443 -38.04 60.45 -26.01
C LYS A 443 -38.25 59.18 -25.18
N GLU A 444 -39.49 58.77 -24.92
CA GLU A 444 -39.78 57.51 -24.22
C GLU A 444 -39.44 56.27 -25.07
N ARG A 445 -39.63 56.32 -26.39
CA ARG A 445 -39.14 55.30 -27.33
C ARG A 445 -37.62 55.23 -27.30
N GLU A 446 -36.92 56.37 -27.43
CA GLU A 446 -35.45 56.42 -27.40
C GLU A 446 -34.87 55.94 -26.06
N LYS A 447 -35.53 56.23 -24.92
CA LYS A 447 -35.19 55.64 -23.61
C LYS A 447 -35.34 54.12 -23.62
N LYS A 448 -36.50 53.61 -24.04
CA LYS A 448 -36.79 52.17 -24.09
C LYS A 448 -35.83 51.43 -25.04
N GLU A 449 -35.45 52.04 -26.15
CA GLU A 449 -34.42 51.50 -27.07
C GLU A 449 -33.04 51.48 -26.40
N LYS A 450 -32.63 52.55 -25.71
CA LYS A 450 -31.37 52.60 -24.93
C LYS A 450 -31.37 51.57 -23.78
N GLU A 451 -32.50 51.34 -23.13
CA GLU A 451 -32.67 50.36 -22.06
C GLU A 451 -32.66 48.92 -22.61
N ALA A 452 -33.36 48.66 -23.72
CA ALA A 452 -33.30 47.39 -24.43
C ALA A 452 -31.89 47.09 -24.97
N ALA A 453 -31.17 48.09 -25.47
CA ALA A 453 -29.79 47.96 -25.91
C ALA A 453 -28.83 47.63 -24.75
N LYS A 454 -28.99 48.28 -23.59
CA LYS A 454 -28.27 47.94 -22.34
C LYS A 454 -28.61 46.53 -21.87
N HIS A 455 -29.89 46.16 -21.85
CA HIS A 455 -30.32 44.83 -21.43
C HIS A 455 -29.79 43.74 -22.37
N ARG A 456 -29.80 43.98 -23.69
CA ARG A 456 -29.18 43.11 -24.69
C ARG A 456 -27.67 42.99 -24.50
N SER A 457 -26.95 44.08 -24.23
CA SER A 457 -25.50 44.01 -23.99
C SER A 457 -25.16 43.28 -22.69
N GLU A 458 -25.98 43.42 -21.66
CA GLU A 458 -25.86 42.69 -20.39
C GLU A 458 -26.18 41.19 -20.53
N ILE A 459 -27.21 40.82 -21.30
CA ILE A 459 -27.48 39.41 -21.67
C ILE A 459 -26.29 38.83 -22.44
N LEU A 460 -25.75 39.54 -23.44
CA LEU A 460 -24.57 39.08 -24.19
C LEU A 460 -23.34 38.96 -23.28
N ARG A 461 -23.17 39.85 -22.30
CA ARG A 461 -22.11 39.75 -21.27
C ARG A 461 -22.28 38.49 -20.42
N GLN A 462 -23.49 38.18 -19.97
CA GLN A 462 -23.81 37.00 -19.17
C GLN A 462 -23.67 35.70 -19.96
N VAL A 463 -24.08 35.67 -21.24
CA VAL A 463 -23.88 34.52 -22.14
C VAL A 463 -22.38 34.27 -22.36
N ASN A 464 -21.62 35.32 -22.70
CA ASN A 464 -20.16 35.21 -22.85
C ASN A 464 -19.46 34.79 -21.56
N GLN A 465 -19.95 35.21 -20.38
CA GLN A 465 -19.42 34.76 -19.09
C GLN A 465 -19.74 33.28 -18.85
N LYS A 466 -20.98 32.84 -19.01
CA LYS A 466 -21.37 31.43 -18.84
C LYS A 466 -20.66 30.50 -19.81
N GLU A 467 -20.39 30.94 -21.03
CA GLU A 467 -19.64 30.14 -22.00
C GLU A 467 -18.15 30.05 -21.65
N ARG A 468 -17.53 31.12 -21.12
CA ARG A 468 -16.18 31.04 -20.52
C ARG A 468 -16.15 30.11 -19.31
N GLU A 469 -17.15 30.16 -18.44
CA GLU A 469 -17.28 29.27 -17.28
C GLU A 469 -17.42 27.79 -17.72
N ARG A 470 -18.18 27.52 -18.77
CA ARG A 470 -18.29 26.17 -19.40
C ARG A 470 -16.97 25.70 -20.01
N ILE A 471 -16.27 26.56 -20.74
CA ILE A 471 -14.96 26.24 -21.33
C ILE A 471 -13.95 25.92 -20.22
N LEU A 472 -13.88 26.75 -19.17
CA LEU A 472 -13.00 26.54 -18.02
C LEU A 472 -13.37 25.27 -17.23
N ALA A 473 -14.66 24.97 -17.04
CA ALA A 473 -15.08 23.73 -16.40
C ALA A 473 -14.71 22.49 -17.24
N ARG A 474 -14.84 22.57 -18.58
CA ARG A 474 -14.44 21.50 -19.49
C ARG A 474 -12.92 21.33 -19.53
N GLN A 475 -12.14 22.42 -19.47
CA GLN A 475 -10.68 22.39 -19.35
C GLN A 475 -10.28 21.69 -18.04
N LYS A 476 -10.87 22.10 -16.90
CA LYS A 476 -10.63 21.45 -15.61
C LYS A 476 -10.92 19.95 -15.61
N MET A 477 -12.06 19.49 -16.13
CA MET A 477 -12.32 18.04 -16.21
C MET A 477 -11.34 17.28 -17.14
N LEU A 478 -10.79 17.94 -18.17
CA LEU A 478 -9.76 17.36 -19.03
C LEU A 478 -8.37 17.35 -18.36
N GLU A 479 -8.05 18.38 -17.57
CA GLU A 479 -6.85 18.49 -16.74
C GLU A 479 -6.89 17.48 -15.59
N GLU A 480 -7.98 17.42 -14.82
CA GLU A 480 -8.26 16.40 -13.80
C GLU A 480 -8.17 14.99 -14.39
N GLY A 481 -8.79 14.76 -15.56
CA GLY A 481 -8.68 13.49 -16.27
C GLY A 481 -7.26 13.17 -16.77
N ALA A 482 -6.42 14.17 -17.03
CA ALA A 482 -5.01 13.99 -17.36
C ALA A 482 -4.17 13.66 -16.11
N MET A 483 -4.38 14.41 -15.02
CA MET A 483 -3.75 14.15 -13.72
C MET A 483 -4.05 12.73 -13.22
N ILE A 484 -5.31 12.27 -13.30
CA ILE A 484 -5.70 10.90 -12.92
C ILE A 484 -4.97 9.84 -13.76
N ARG A 485 -4.75 10.08 -15.06
CA ARG A 485 -3.96 9.17 -15.91
C ARG A 485 -2.48 9.19 -15.54
N GLU A 486 -1.91 10.35 -15.26
CA GLU A 486 -0.52 10.49 -14.85
C GLU A 486 -0.28 9.84 -13.47
N GLU A 487 -1.16 10.07 -12.49
CA GLU A 487 -1.12 9.41 -11.19
C GLU A 487 -1.27 7.88 -11.30
N ALA A 488 -2.12 7.39 -12.21
CA ALA A 488 -2.27 5.95 -12.46
C ALA A 488 -1.00 5.33 -13.09
N GLU A 489 -0.37 5.99 -14.06
CA GLU A 489 0.90 5.51 -14.64
C GLU A 489 2.07 5.62 -13.64
N ILE A 490 2.10 6.66 -12.80
CA ILE A 490 3.03 6.77 -11.68
C ILE A 490 2.79 5.65 -10.65
N ARG A 491 1.54 5.28 -10.35
CA ARG A 491 1.21 4.11 -9.50
C ARG A 491 1.72 2.81 -10.13
N LYS A 492 1.40 2.54 -11.41
CA LYS A 492 1.91 1.37 -12.15
C LYS A 492 3.44 1.31 -12.19
N LYS A 493 4.12 2.44 -12.33
CA LYS A 493 5.60 2.50 -12.31
C LYS A 493 6.15 2.16 -10.92
N LYS A 494 5.59 2.73 -9.86
CA LYS A 494 5.96 2.41 -8.45
C LYS A 494 5.71 0.95 -8.09
N LEU A 495 4.58 0.37 -8.55
CA LEU A 495 4.27 -1.05 -8.36
C LEU A 495 5.28 -1.96 -9.06
N ARG A 496 5.60 -1.69 -10.33
CA ARG A 496 6.66 -2.42 -11.06
C ARG A 496 8.03 -2.31 -10.39
N GLU A 497 8.44 -1.10 -9.97
CA GLU A 497 9.69 -0.88 -9.24
C GLU A 497 9.75 -1.65 -7.89
N ALA A 498 8.59 -1.88 -7.24
CA ALA A 498 8.50 -2.68 -6.03
C ALA A 498 8.48 -4.19 -6.30
N MET A 499 7.79 -4.65 -7.35
CA MET A 499 7.81 -6.04 -7.83
C MET A 499 9.24 -6.46 -8.23
N GLU A 500 9.93 -5.62 -9.03
CA GLU A 500 11.33 -5.81 -9.38
C GLU A 500 12.24 -5.85 -8.14
N ARG A 501 11.99 -5.00 -7.14
CA ARG A 501 12.77 -4.99 -5.89
C ARG A 501 12.64 -6.32 -5.17
N LYS A 502 11.43 -6.89 -5.05
CA LYS A 502 11.20 -8.21 -4.47
C LYS A 502 11.87 -9.34 -5.26
N CYS A 503 11.88 -9.26 -6.60
CA CYS A 503 12.64 -10.21 -7.44
C CYS A 503 14.16 -10.10 -7.25
N ARG A 504 14.69 -8.89 -7.02
CA ARG A 504 16.09 -8.67 -6.62
C ARG A 504 16.36 -9.23 -5.22
N GLU A 505 15.49 -8.95 -4.23
CA GLU A 505 15.58 -9.54 -2.89
C GLU A 505 15.57 -11.07 -2.92
N MET A 506 14.79 -11.73 -3.79
CA MET A 506 14.88 -13.18 -4.00
C MET A 506 16.23 -13.63 -4.58
N SER A 507 16.80 -12.83 -5.50
CA SER A 507 18.11 -13.10 -6.11
C SER A 507 19.23 -12.97 -5.08
N ASP A 508 19.21 -11.93 -4.26
CA ASP A 508 20.19 -11.67 -3.19
C ASP A 508 20.13 -12.75 -2.10
N ASN A 509 18.92 -13.25 -1.79
CA ASN A 509 18.69 -14.41 -0.93
C ASN A 509 19.01 -15.77 -1.60
N LYS A 510 19.68 -15.76 -2.77
CA LYS A 510 20.17 -16.96 -3.50
C LYS A 510 19.09 -17.97 -3.90
N VAL A 511 17.85 -17.52 -4.11
CA VAL A 511 16.78 -18.39 -4.65
C VAL A 511 17.16 -18.82 -6.09
N PRO A 512 17.00 -20.09 -6.48
CA PRO A 512 17.32 -20.53 -7.84
C PRO A 512 16.50 -19.79 -8.91
N LYS A 513 17.15 -19.37 -10.01
CA LYS A 513 16.56 -18.48 -11.04
C LYS A 513 15.22 -18.96 -11.57
N ILE A 514 15.04 -20.27 -11.77
CA ILE A 514 13.79 -20.90 -12.26
C ILE A 514 12.57 -20.37 -11.47
N TYR A 515 12.68 -20.29 -10.15
CA TYR A 515 11.62 -19.81 -9.26
C TYR A 515 11.43 -18.29 -9.31
N ILE A 516 12.51 -17.53 -9.55
CA ILE A 516 12.46 -16.06 -9.69
C ILE A 516 11.81 -15.68 -11.03
N ASP A 517 12.11 -16.44 -12.09
CA ASP A 517 11.54 -16.24 -13.42
C ASP A 517 10.07 -16.71 -13.48
N GLU A 518 9.71 -17.79 -12.77
CA GLU A 518 8.32 -18.20 -12.53
C GLU A 518 7.52 -17.09 -11.80
N VAL A 519 8.07 -16.55 -10.71
CA VAL A 519 7.44 -15.41 -9.99
C VAL A 519 7.34 -14.17 -10.86
N ARG A 520 8.37 -13.82 -11.65
CA ARG A 520 8.33 -12.64 -12.53
C ARG A 520 7.18 -12.72 -13.53
N ARG A 521 6.98 -13.88 -14.18
CA ARG A 521 5.86 -14.06 -15.11
C ARG A 521 4.51 -13.91 -14.41
N MET A 522 4.34 -14.49 -13.22
CA MET A 522 3.11 -14.33 -12.44
C MET A 522 2.90 -12.89 -11.91
N MET A 523 3.95 -12.07 -11.79
CA MET A 523 3.85 -10.62 -11.50
C MET A 523 3.47 -9.79 -12.74
N GLU A 524 3.79 -10.26 -13.95
CA GLU A 524 3.34 -9.67 -15.21
C GLU A 524 1.84 -9.96 -15.45
N GLU A 525 1.37 -11.14 -15.05
CA GLU A 525 -0.05 -11.55 -15.06
C GLU A 525 -0.95 -10.80 -14.03
N ILE A 526 -0.38 -9.93 -13.18
CA ILE A 526 -1.09 -9.14 -12.15
C ILE A 526 -1.36 -7.66 -12.59
N GLN A 527 -0.83 -7.22 -13.73
CA GLN A 527 -0.81 -5.83 -14.20
C GLN A 527 -1.94 -5.45 -15.18
#